data_AF-A0A1I7V104-F1
#
_entry.id   AF-A0A1I7V104-F1
#
_cell.length_a   1.000
_cell.length_b   1.000
_cell.length_c   1.000
_cell.angle_alpha   90.00
_cell.angle_beta   90.00
_cell.angle_gamma   90.00
#
_symmetry.space_group_name_H-M   'P 1'
#
loop_
_entity.id
_entity.type
_entity.pdbx_description
1 polymer ?
#
loop_
_entity_poly.entity_id
_entity_poly.type
_entity_poly.pdbx_seq_one_letter_code
_entity_poly.pdbx_strand_id
1 'polypeptide(L)'
;MHIFSGKGVRRALLRIWPRVGRNCRPFQYGKNMFAIYSTADEVVGLHNTCGELSSPLEGATPIVKTRLMHGAVIGGTTEDQWRALQTP
;
A
#
# COMPACT_ATOMS: atom_id res chain seq x y z
N MET A 1 -31.19 -52.29 20.98
CA MET A 1 -30.16 -51.24 21.15
C MET A 1 -29.18 -51.35 19.99
N HIS A 2 -29.44 -50.61 18.91
CA HIS A 2 -28.52 -50.32 17.80
C HIS A 2 -29.10 -49.04 17.17
N ILE A 3 -28.48 -47.89 17.44
CA ILE A 3 -28.93 -46.59 16.90
C ILE A 3 -27.94 -46.16 15.85
N PHE A 4 -28.51 -45.80 14.70
CA PHE A 4 -27.88 -45.49 13.43
C PHE A 4 -26.85 -44.36 13.51
N SER A 5 -25.77 -44.57 12.75
CA SER A 5 -24.69 -43.64 12.44
C SER A 5 -25.22 -42.29 11.92
N GLY A 6 -25.11 -41.26 12.77
CA GLY A 6 -25.52 -39.89 12.46
C GLY A 6 -24.43 -39.14 11.71
N LYS A 7 -24.70 -38.81 10.45
CA LYS A 7 -24.03 -37.74 9.70
C LYS A 7 -24.33 -36.40 10.39
N GLY A 8 -23.39 -35.88 11.16
CA GLY A 8 -23.52 -34.57 11.78
C GLY A 8 -22.23 -34.23 12.51
N VAL A 9 -21.85 -32.95 12.49
CA VAL A 9 -20.61 -32.39 13.08
C VAL A 9 -19.34 -32.55 12.22
N ARG A 10 -19.35 -31.96 11.02
CA ARG A 10 -18.15 -31.30 10.48
C ARG A 10 -18.30 -29.80 10.64
N ARG A 11 -18.25 -29.37 11.91
CA ARG A 11 -18.33 -27.99 12.32
C ARG A 11 -16.98 -27.31 12.00
N ALA A 12 -17.03 -26.39 11.06
CA ALA A 12 -16.20 -25.20 10.92
C ALA A 12 -14.69 -25.35 11.23
N LEU A 13 -13.92 -25.75 10.21
CA LEU A 13 -12.57 -25.23 10.04
C LEU A 13 -12.58 -24.19 8.92
N LEU A 14 -13.28 -23.07 9.15
CA LEU A 14 -13.08 -21.85 8.35
C LEU A 14 -11.75 -21.23 8.83
N ARG A 15 -10.65 -21.93 8.57
CA ARG A 15 -9.32 -21.41 8.85
C ARG A 15 -8.97 -20.48 7.70
N ILE A 16 -8.95 -19.20 8.04
CA ILE A 16 -8.58 -18.04 7.24
C ILE A 16 -7.30 -18.36 6.45
N TRP A 17 -7.48 -18.87 5.24
CA TRP A 17 -6.54 -18.67 4.16
C TRP A 17 -7.10 -17.47 3.41
N PRO A 18 -6.38 -16.33 3.32
CA PRO A 18 -6.76 -15.37 2.31
C PRO A 18 -6.63 -16.11 0.98
N ARG A 19 -7.75 -16.19 0.26
CA ARG A 19 -7.75 -16.47 -1.17
C ARG A 19 -6.71 -15.54 -1.79
N VAL A 20 -5.50 -16.02 -1.99
CA VAL A 20 -4.58 -15.48 -3.00
C VAL A 20 -5.09 -15.99 -4.35
N GLY A 21 -6.37 -15.71 -4.61
CA GLY A 21 -6.96 -15.80 -5.92
C GLY A 21 -6.33 -14.67 -6.72
N ARG A 22 -5.77 -15.05 -7.86
CA ARG A 22 -5.16 -14.20 -8.89
C ARG A 22 -6.13 -13.11 -9.38
N ASN A 23 -6.43 -12.14 -8.53
CA ASN A 23 -6.94 -10.85 -8.94
C ASN A 23 -5.75 -9.91 -9.07
N CYS A 24 -4.73 -10.33 -9.84
CA CYS A 24 -3.85 -9.37 -10.49
C CYS A 24 -4.67 -8.71 -11.60
N ARG A 25 -5.68 -7.91 -11.20
CA ARG A 25 -6.17 -6.88 -12.11
C ARG A 25 -4.92 -6.07 -12.47
N PRO A 26 -4.67 -5.76 -13.75
CA PRO A 26 -3.59 -4.85 -14.10
C PRO A 26 -3.77 -3.63 -13.20
N PHE A 27 -2.74 -3.28 -12.45
CA PHE A 27 -2.72 -2.07 -11.64
C PHE A 27 -3.05 -0.94 -12.60
N GLN A 28 -4.26 -0.40 -12.52
CA GLN A 28 -4.64 0.74 -13.32
C GLN A 28 -3.84 1.89 -12.75
N TYR A 29 -2.75 2.24 -13.44
CA TYR A 29 -2.02 3.46 -13.18
C TYR A 29 -3.04 4.61 -13.21
N GLY A 30 -3.29 5.20 -12.05
CA GLY A 30 -4.13 6.39 -11.97
C GLY A 30 -3.47 7.49 -12.80
N LYS A 31 -4.26 8.29 -13.51
CA LYS A 31 -3.73 9.44 -14.28
C LYS A 31 -2.90 10.39 -13.39
N ASN A 32 -3.18 10.41 -12.10
CA ASN A 32 -2.52 11.25 -11.10
C ASN A 32 -2.00 10.38 -9.96
N MET A 33 -0.77 9.89 -10.09
CA MET A 33 -0.08 9.16 -9.03
C MET A 33 1.01 10.04 -8.46
N PHE A 34 1.16 9.99 -7.14
CA PHE A 34 2.20 10.72 -6.41
C PHE A 34 3.02 9.72 -5.60
N ALA A 35 4.34 9.82 -5.73
CA ALA A 35 5.26 9.09 -4.86
C ALA A 35 5.81 10.09 -3.85
N ILE A 36 5.52 9.88 -2.57
CA ILE A 36 5.81 10.84 -1.51
C ILE A 36 6.98 10.33 -0.70
N TYR A 37 7.96 11.20 -0.48
CA TYR A 37 9.18 10.89 0.25
C TYR A 37 9.47 11.95 1.30
N SER A 38 10.20 11.54 2.33
CA SER A 38 10.79 12.49 3.27
C SER A 38 12.17 12.05 3.72
N THR A 39 13.11 13.00 3.80
CA THR A 39 14.44 12.74 4.43
C THR A 39 14.34 12.48 5.92
N ALA A 40 13.25 12.94 6.55
CA ALA A 40 12.97 12.71 7.96
C ALA A 40 12.10 11.47 8.21
N ASP A 41 11.74 10.72 7.16
CA ASP A 41 11.00 9.46 7.33
C ASP A 41 11.89 8.44 8.05
N GLU A 42 11.49 8.09 9.26
CA GLU A 42 12.19 7.20 10.17
C GLU A 42 11.90 5.71 9.91
N VAL A 43 10.92 5.40 9.08
CA VAL A 43 10.44 4.03 8.82
C VAL A 43 11.01 3.48 7.52
N VAL A 44 10.86 4.24 6.43
CA VAL A 44 11.26 3.83 5.08
C VAL A 44 12.54 4.53 4.64
N GLY A 45 12.82 5.72 5.19
CA GLY A 45 13.93 6.58 4.77
C GLY A 45 13.76 7.11 3.34
N LEU A 46 14.61 8.07 2.96
CA LEU A 46 14.58 8.62 1.60
C LEU A 46 15.17 7.65 0.57
N HIS A 47 16.33 7.06 0.88
CA HIS A 47 17.07 6.22 -0.05
C HIS A 47 17.26 4.80 0.50
N ASN A 48 17.26 3.84 -0.41
CA ASN A 48 17.65 2.46 -0.15
C ASN A 48 19.19 2.34 -0.02
N THR A 49 19.68 1.13 0.25
CA THR A 49 21.11 0.86 0.39
C THR A 49 21.92 1.06 -0.89
N CYS A 50 21.26 1.15 -2.04
CA CYS A 50 21.87 1.41 -3.35
C CYS A 50 21.90 2.91 -3.70
N GLY A 51 21.36 3.79 -2.85
CA GLY A 51 21.28 5.23 -3.08
C GLY A 51 20.10 5.66 -3.96
N GLU A 52 19.18 4.76 -4.28
CA GLU A 52 17.95 5.05 -5.03
C GLU A 52 16.83 5.42 -4.06
N LEU A 53 15.78 6.11 -4.52
CA LEU A 53 14.62 6.37 -3.67
C LEU A 53 14.01 5.05 -3.15
N SER A 54 13.64 5.00 -1.87
CA SER A 54 13.22 3.74 -1.22
C SER A 54 11.89 3.16 -1.72
N SER A 55 11.02 3.98 -2.31
CA SER A 55 9.69 3.54 -2.78
C SER A 55 9.26 4.24 -4.07
N PRO A 56 10.03 4.06 -5.17
CA PRO A 56 9.71 4.67 -6.43
C PRO A 56 8.49 3.98 -7.06
N LEU A 57 7.51 4.79 -7.47
CA LEU A 57 6.37 4.32 -8.24
C LEU A 57 6.52 4.84 -9.68
N GLU A 58 6.60 3.91 -10.64
CA GLU A 58 6.72 4.24 -12.05
C GLU A 58 5.51 5.08 -12.52
N GLY A 59 5.80 6.16 -13.26
CA GLY A 59 4.77 7.08 -13.75
C GLY A 59 4.16 8.01 -12.68
N ALA A 60 4.60 7.93 -11.43
CA ALA A 60 4.16 8.84 -10.39
C ALA A 60 5.03 10.11 -10.31
N THR A 61 4.40 11.24 -10.00
CA THR A 61 5.11 12.48 -9.72
C THR A 61 5.76 12.41 -8.33
N PRO A 62 7.08 12.58 -8.21
CA PRO A 62 7.76 12.56 -6.92
C PRO A 62 7.51 13.86 -6.14
N ILE A 63 7.17 13.74 -4.85
CA ILE A 63 7.07 14.85 -3.90
C ILE A 63 8.03 14.56 -2.76
N VAL A 64 9.07 15.39 -2.61
CA VAL A 64 10.10 15.21 -1.59
C VAL A 64 9.96 16.27 -0.51
N LYS A 65 9.89 15.83 0.75
CA LYS A 65 9.89 16.69 1.94
C LYS A 65 11.15 16.46 2.76
N THR A 66 11.49 17.43 3.60
CA THR A 66 12.73 17.37 4.38
C THR A 66 12.52 17.21 5.88
N ARG A 67 11.28 17.37 6.37
CA ARG A 67 10.97 17.49 7.81
C ARG A 67 9.72 16.75 8.26
N LEU A 68 9.16 15.88 7.41
CA LEU A 68 7.96 15.11 7.77
C LEU A 68 8.35 13.71 8.20
N MET A 69 7.93 13.31 9.39
CA MET A 69 8.00 11.91 9.86
C MET A 69 6.98 11.06 9.08
N HIS A 70 7.11 9.74 9.15
CA HIS A 70 6.27 8.80 8.38
C HIS A 70 4.76 9.00 8.60
N GLY A 71 4.33 9.27 9.83
CA GLY A 71 2.91 9.52 10.12
C GLY A 71 2.37 10.85 9.56
N ALA A 72 3.27 11.80 9.26
CA ALA A 72 2.90 13.16 8.84
C ALA A 72 2.97 13.38 7.32
N VAL A 73 3.60 12.49 6.55
CA VAL A 73 3.81 12.69 5.11
C VAL A 73 2.51 12.79 4.31
N ILE A 74 1.46 12.04 4.65
CA ILE A 74 0.17 12.11 3.92
C ILE A 74 -0.47 13.50 4.08
N GLY A 75 -0.62 13.96 5.32
CA GLY A 75 -1.24 15.26 5.60
C GLY A 75 -0.38 16.43 5.15
N GLY A 76 0.94 16.34 5.35
CA GLY A 76 1.88 17.42 5.02
C GLY A 76 2.22 17.57 3.53
N THR A 77 1.63 16.75 2.65
CA THR A 77 1.85 16.83 1.19
C THR A 77 0.58 17.03 0.38
N THR A 78 -0.59 17.16 1.02
CA THR A 78 -1.87 17.33 0.32
C THR A 78 -1.86 18.56 -0.60
N GLU A 79 -1.25 19.66 -0.14
CA GLU A 79 -1.17 20.90 -0.92
C GLU A 79 -0.23 20.79 -2.13
N ASP A 80 0.88 20.06 -2.01
CA ASP A 80 1.79 19.82 -3.12
C ASP A 80 1.16 18.92 -4.18
N GLN A 81 0.44 17.87 -3.74
CA GLN A 81 -0.34 17.01 -4.63
C GLN A 81 -1.38 17.86 -5.38
N TRP A 82 -2.09 18.74 -4.68
CA TRP A 82 -3.05 19.65 -5.31
C TRP A 82 -2.41 20.56 -6.35
N ARG A 83 -1.26 21.17 -6.03
CA ARG A 83 -0.52 22.02 -6.98
C ARG A 83 -0.04 21.25 -8.20
N ALA A 84 0.45 20.03 -8.01
CA ALA A 84 0.91 19.17 -9.11
C ALA A 84 -0.24 18.85 -10.08
N LEU A 85 -1.47 18.68 -9.59
CA LEU A 85 -2.66 18.48 -10.44
C LEU A 85 -3.02 19.68 -11.32
N GLN A 86 -2.58 20.89 -10.95
CA GLN A 86 -2.88 22.12 -11.69
C GLN A 86 -1.82 22.46 -12.74
N THR A 87 -0.75 21.67 -12.82
CA THR A 87 0.31 21.90 -13.81
C THR A 87 -0.11 21.19 -15.12
N PRO A 88 -0.20 21.91 -16.24
CA PRO A 88 -0.67 21.35 -17.53
C PRO A 88 0.17 20.19 -18.05
#